data_AF-X1GEP3-F1
#
_entry.id   AF-X1GEP3-F1
#
_cell.length_a   1.000
_cell.length_b   1.000
_cell.length_c   1.000
_cell.angle_alpha   90.00
_cell.angle_beta   90.00
_cell.angle_gamma   90.00
#
_symmetry.space_group_name_H-M   'P 1'
#
loop_
_entity.id
_entity.type
_entity.pdbx_description
1 polymer ?
#
loop_
_entity_poly.entity_id
_entity_poly.type
_entity_poly.pdbx_seq_one_letter_code
_entity_poly.pdbx_strand_id
1 'polypeptide(L)' 'ATVNISRCSTCGMCESLCAYKAIEVKTVDEKRGIRAAVVTEAMCKGCGACVANCRSSALDLRGFTDDQIFLAINSF' A
#
# COMPACT_ATOMS: atom_id res chain seq x y z
N ALA A 1 -4.74 2.87 -3.93
CA ALA A 1 -3.94 1.76 -3.36
C ALA A 1 -4.61 1.29 -2.07
N THR A 2 -4.52 0.01 -1.76
CA THR A 2 -5.08 -0.61 -0.54
C THR A 2 -3.95 -1.19 0.29
N VAL A 3 -4.12 -1.21 1.62
CA VAL A 3 -3.11 -1.71 2.56
C VAL A 3 -3.64 -2.96 3.25
N ASN A 4 -2.85 -4.03 3.25
CA ASN A 4 -3.07 -5.20 4.07
C ASN A 4 -2.45 -5.00 5.46
N ILE A 5 -3.30 -4.81 6.45
CA ILE A 5 -2.91 -4.51 7.84
C ILE A 5 -2.07 -5.63 8.45
N SER A 6 -2.34 -6.90 8.14
CA SER A 6 -1.61 -8.04 8.72
C SER A 6 -0.18 -8.17 8.20
N ARG A 7 0.10 -7.60 7.02
CA ARG A 7 1.43 -7.62 6.39
C ARG A 7 2.19 -6.31 6.58
N CYS A 8 1.54 -5.25 7.08
CA CYS A 8 2.15 -3.94 7.21
C CYS A 8 3.16 -3.93 8.37
N SER A 9 4.43 -3.66 8.09
CA SER A 9 5.48 -3.55 9.11
C SER A 9 5.61 -2.15 9.73
N THR A 10 4.71 -1.21 9.38
CA THR A 10 4.71 0.18 9.88
C THR A 10 6.02 0.94 9.67
N CYS A 11 6.79 0.57 8.64
CA CYS A 11 8.12 1.15 8.40
C CYS A 11 8.13 2.63 7.96
N GLY A 12 6.97 3.20 7.59
CA GLY A 12 6.85 4.61 7.19
C GLY A 12 7.42 4.97 5.81
N MET A 13 8.06 4.04 5.10
CA MET A 13 8.67 4.32 3.80
C MET A 13 7.64 4.73 2.73
N CYS A 14 6.44 4.17 2.79
CA CYS A 14 5.38 4.52 1.85
C CYS A 14 4.86 5.97 2.03
N GLU A 15 4.91 6.50 3.25
CA GLU A 15 4.52 7.87 3.60
C GLU A 15 5.52 8.90 3.06
N SER A 16 6.83 8.64 3.20
CA SER A 16 7.87 9.54 2.68
C SER A 16 7.96 9.57 1.15
N LEU A 17 7.61 8.47 0.47
CA LEU A 17 7.64 8.38 -0.99
C LEU A 17 6.43 9.03 -1.67
N CYS A 18 5.33 9.24 -0.96
CA CYS A 18 4.12 9.75 -1.57
C CYS A 18 4.21 11.27 -1.77
N ALA A 19 4.51 11.71 -2.99
CA ALA A 19 4.52 13.13 -3.36
C ALA A 19 3.18 13.85 -3.09
N TYR A 20 2.07 13.10 -3.09
CA TYR A 20 0.72 13.60 -2.83
C TYR A 20 0.29 13.49 -1.36
N LYS A 21 1.15 12.94 -0.48
CA LYS A 21 0.83 12.65 0.93
C LYS A 21 -0.48 11.87 1.11
N ALA A 22 -0.78 10.98 0.16
CA ALA A 22 -2.02 10.21 0.13
C ALA A 22 -1.99 8.99 1.06
N ILE A 23 -0.89 8.74 1.77
CA ILE A 23 -0.72 7.58 2.64
C ILE A 23 0.02 8.02 3.92
N GLU A 24 -0.48 7.58 5.07
CA GLU A 24 0.09 7.87 6.38
C GLU A 24 0.10 6.61 7.27
N VAL A 25 1.07 6.50 8.18
CA VAL A 25 1.06 5.43 9.20
C VAL A 25 0.30 5.89 10.45
N LYS A 26 -0.90 5.34 10.65
CA LYS A 26 -1.74 5.64 11.81
C LYS A 26 -2.15 4.39 12.60
N THR A 27 -2.65 4.62 13.80
CA THR A 27 -3.26 3.57 14.61
C THR A 27 -4.59 3.18 13.97
N VAL A 28 -4.73 1.92 13.58
CA VAL A 28 -5.95 1.36 12.98
C VAL A 28 -6.81 0.63 13.99
N ASP A 29 -6.23 0.19 15.11
CA ASP A 29 -6.94 -0.39 16.24
C ASP A 29 -6.32 0.12 17.54
N GLU A 30 -7.04 1.01 18.23
CA GLU A 30 -6.60 1.59 19.50
C GLU A 30 -6.60 0.57 20.64
N LYS A 31 -7.50 -0.42 20.63
CA LYS A 31 -7.60 -1.43 21.70
C LYS A 31 -6.45 -2.42 21.65
N ARG A 32 -5.96 -2.72 20.45
CA ARG A 32 -4.85 -3.65 20.21
C ARG A 32 -3.51 -2.94 19.96
N GLY A 33 -3.51 -1.61 19.90
CA GLY A 33 -2.31 -0.82 19.58
C GLY A 33 -1.76 -1.09 18.18
N ILE A 34 -2.59 -1.58 17.24
CA ILE A 34 -2.14 -1.93 15.90
C ILE A 34 -2.01 -0.65 15.09
N ARG A 35 -0.83 -0.46 14.50
CA ARG A 35 -0.54 0.60 13.56
C ARG A 35 -0.43 0.01 12.16
N ALA A 36 -0.88 0.73 11.16
CA ALA A 36 -0.71 0.36 9.77
C ALA A 36 -0.71 1.61 8.89
N ALA A 37 -0.16 1.47 7.69
CA ALA A 37 -0.33 2.49 6.67
C ALA A 37 -1.80 2.53 6.22
N VAL A 38 -2.33 3.73 6.00
CA VAL A 38 -3.69 3.93 5.51
C VAL A 38 -3.63 4.93 4.36
N VAL A 39 -4.29 4.56 3.26
CA VAL A 39 -4.33 5.36 2.04
C VAL A 39 -5.64 6.15 1.99
N THR A 40 -5.53 7.45 1.74
CA THR A 40 -6.65 8.32 1.43
C THR A 40 -6.93 8.27 -0.08
N GLU A 41 -7.99 7.56 -0.48
CA GLU A 41 -8.32 7.35 -1.89
C GLU A 41 -8.52 8.66 -2.67
N ALA A 42 -9.09 9.68 -2.03
CA ALA A 42 -9.30 10.99 -2.66
C ALA A 42 -7.99 11.69 -3.10
N MET A 43 -6.87 11.41 -2.44
CA MET A 43 -5.56 11.98 -2.75
C MET A 43 -4.68 11.04 -3.58
N CYS A 44 -5.04 9.74 -3.65
CA CYS A 44 -4.24 8.73 -4.32
C CYS A 44 -4.40 8.83 -5.85
N LYS A 45 -3.34 9.28 -6.55
CA LYS A 45 -3.32 9.33 -8.03
C LYS A 45 -2.96 8.00 -8.70
N GLY A 46 -2.68 6.96 -7.92
CA GLY A 46 -2.41 5.64 -8.45
C GLY A 46 -1.06 5.47 -9.14
N CYS A 47 -0.04 6.29 -8.83
CA CYS A 47 1.28 6.20 -9.47
C CYS A 47 2.10 4.93 -9.14
N GLY A 48 1.69 4.11 -8.19
CA GLY A 48 2.35 2.84 -7.86
C GLY A 48 3.66 2.92 -7.07
N ALA A 49 4.23 4.11 -6.84
CA ALA A 49 5.53 4.27 -6.16
C ALA A 49 5.60 3.64 -4.76
N CYS A 50 4.50 3.70 -4.00
CA CYS A 50 4.44 3.11 -2.66
C CYS A 50 4.38 1.58 -2.68
N VAL A 51 3.74 0.99 -3.70
CA VAL A 51 3.59 -0.47 -3.88
C VAL A 51 4.94 -1.07 -4.25
N ALA A 52 5.62 -0.49 -5.24
CA ALA A 52 6.94 -0.95 -5.70
C ALA A 52 8.03 -0.94 -4.61
N ASN A 53 7.92 -0.05 -3.63
CA ASN A 53 8.89 0.07 -2.53
C ASN A 53 8.45 -0.65 -1.25
N CYS A 54 7.26 -1.27 -1.23
CA CYS A 54 6.76 -1.96 -0.05
C CYS A 54 7.51 -3.28 0.14
N ARG A 55 8.52 -3.30 1.02
CA ARG A 55 9.30 -4.53 1.28
C ARG A 55 8.48 -5.69 1.85
N SER A 56 7.37 -5.41 2.51
CA SER A 56 6.48 -6.46 3.03
C SER A 56 5.38 -6.87 2.06
N SER A 57 5.36 -6.26 0.86
CA SER A 57 4.30 -6.36 -0.15
C SER A 57 2.91 -6.30 0.49
N ALA A 58 2.73 -5.32 1.39
CA ALA A 58 1.47 -5.07 2.09
C ALA A 58 0.59 -4.05 1.37
N LEU A 59 1.04 -3.51 0.24
CA LEU A 59 0.35 -2.49 -0.52
C LEU A 59 -0.02 -3.05 -1.90
N ASP A 60 -1.26 -2.83 -2.30
CA ASP A 60 -1.76 -3.21 -3.62
C ASP A 60 -2.32 -2.00 -4.38
N LEU A 61 -2.05 -1.91 -5.68
CA LEU A 61 -2.65 -0.92 -6.55
C LEU A 61 -3.92 -1.49 -7.20
N ARG A 62 -5.09 -0.90 -6.92
CA ARG A 62 -6.35 -1.35 -7.56
C ARG A 62 -6.24 -1.25 -9.08
N GLY A 63 -6.57 -2.35 -9.78
CA GLY A 63 -6.52 -2.46 -11.24
C GLY A 63 -5.18 -2.89 -11.83
N PHE A 64 -4.13 -2.95 -11.00
CA PHE A 64 -2.82 -3.51 -11.32
C PHE A 64 -2.32 -4.32 -10.12
N THR A 65 -3.12 -5.27 -9.65
CA THR A 65 -2.66 -6.15 -8.58
C THR A 65 -1.56 -7.06 -9.11
N ASP A 66 -0.65 -7.50 -8.24
CA ASP A 66 0.45 -8.39 -8.64
C ASP A 66 -0.07 -9.64 -9.36
N ASP A 67 -1.19 -10.19 -8.90
CA ASP A 67 -1.87 -11.33 -9.52
C ASP A 67 -2.34 -11.03 -10.96
N GLN A 68 -2.88 -9.83 -11.20
CA GLN A 68 -3.32 -9.40 -12.54
C GLN A 68 -2.15 -9.25 -13.50
N ILE A 69 -1.01 -8.75 -13.02
CA ILE A 69 0.22 -8.62 -13.82
C ILE A 69 0.80 -10.00 -14.12
N PHE A 70 0.84 -10.89 -13.13
CA PHE A 70 1.37 -12.25 -13.31
C PHE A 70 0.54 -13.07 -14.30
N LEU A 71 -0.79 -12.96 -14.26
CA LEU A 71 -1.69 -13.57 -15.24
C LEU A 71 -1.43 -13.09 -16.67
N ALA A 72 -1.11 -11.81 -16.86
CA ALA A 72 -0.79 -11.27 -18.18
C ALA A 72 0.54 -11.86 -18.74
N ILE A 73 1.54 -12.06 -17.89
CA ILE A 73 2.84 -12.63 -18.29
C ILE A 73 2.72 -14.13 -18.61
N ASN A 74 1.96 -14.88 -17.81
CA ASN A 74 1.76 -16.32 -17.97
C ASN A 74 0.70 -16.70 -19.04
N SER A 75 0.26 -15.74 -19.86
CA SER A 75 -0.71 -15.97 -20.93
C SER A 75 -0.09 -16.38 -22.28
N PHE A 76 1.21 -16.66 -22.30
CA PHE A 76 1.95 -17.21 -23.44
C PHE A 76 2.38 -18.66 -23.19
#